data_AF-A0A3N5UCQ7-F1
#
_entry.id   AF-A0A3N5UCQ7-F1
#
_cell.length_a   1.000
_cell.length_b   1.000
_cell.length_c   1.000
_cell.angle_alpha   90.00
_cell.angle_beta   90.00
_cell.angle_gamma   90.00
#
_symmetry.space_group_name_H-M   'P 1'
#
loop_
_entity.id
_entity.type
_entity.pdbx_description
1 polymer ?
#
loop_
_entity_poly.entity_id
_entity_poly.type
_entity_poly.pdbx_seq_one_letter_code
_entity_poly.pdbx_strand_id
1 'polypeptide(L)' 'MPAALGFSMPAEWEKHEATWLGWPHNPTDWPDKLDTIRWVYGEMVRKMA' A
#
# COMPACT_ATOMS: atom_id res chain seq x y z
N MET A 1 0.64 -17.52 -20.73
CA MET A 1 0.98 -16.10 -20.42
C MET A 1 -0.30 -15.29 -20.31
N PRO A 2 -0.43 -14.35 -19.35
CA PRO A 2 -1.65 -13.54 -19.18
C PRO A 2 -2.07 -12.79 -20.45
N ALA A 3 -1.09 -12.26 -21.20
CA ALA A 3 -1.32 -11.59 -22.48
C ALA A 3 -2.00 -12.49 -23.54
N ALA A 4 -1.71 -13.79 -23.57
CA ALA A 4 -2.35 -14.73 -24.50
C ALA A 4 -3.83 -14.99 -24.17
N LEU A 5 -4.26 -14.63 -22.96
CA LEU A 5 -5.64 -14.69 -22.48
C LEU A 5 -6.32 -13.30 -22.49
N GLY A 6 -5.65 -12.27 -23.04
CA GLY A 6 -6.19 -10.90 -23.12
C GLY A 6 -6.04 -10.05 -21.86
N PHE A 7 -5.31 -10.52 -20.83
CA PHE A 7 -5.09 -9.76 -19.61
C PHE A 7 -3.84 -8.87 -19.72
N SER A 8 -3.90 -7.70 -19.09
CA SER A 8 -2.79 -6.76 -18.92
C SER A 8 -2.78 -6.18 -17.51
N MET A 9 -1.63 -5.69 -17.07
CA MET A 9 -1.51 -4.91 -15.84
C MET A 9 -1.81 -3.45 -16.20
N PRO A 10 -2.90 -2.85 -15.69
CA PRO A 10 -3.23 -1.46 -15.97
C PRO A 10 -2.19 -0.54 -15.34
N ALA A 11 -2.13 0.70 -15.81
CA ALA A 11 -1.23 1.69 -15.24
C ALA A 11 -1.73 2.14 -13.84
N GLU A 12 -0.81 2.54 -12.97
CA GLU A 12 -1.12 2.97 -11.59
C GLU A 12 -1.98 4.25 -11.52
N TRP A 13 -2.11 5.01 -12.61
CA TRP A 13 -2.98 6.19 -12.66
C TRP A 13 -4.40 5.87 -13.16
N GLU A 14 -4.66 4.63 -13.58
CA GLU A 14 -6.01 4.20 -13.92
C GLU A 14 -6.88 4.05 -12.66
N LYS A 15 -8.20 3.96 -12.85
CA LYS A 15 -9.13 3.88 -11.72
C LYS A 15 -8.90 2.60 -10.92
N HIS A 16 -8.54 2.75 -9.65
CA HIS A 16 -8.43 1.65 -8.70
C HIS A 16 -9.77 1.35 -8.02
N GLU A 17 -10.02 0.06 -7.76
CA GLU A 17 -11.15 -0.38 -6.91
C GLU A 17 -10.83 -0.22 -5.42
N ALA A 18 -9.58 -0.50 -5.04
CA ALA A 18 -9.09 -0.39 -3.67
C ALA A 18 -7.56 -0.25 -3.64
N THR A 19 -7.03 0.19 -2.50
CA THR A 19 -5.58 0.24 -2.22
C THR A 19 -5.25 -0.71 -1.07
N TRP A 20 -4.26 -1.57 -1.27
CA TRP A 20 -3.77 -2.49 -0.23
C TRP A 20 -2.55 -1.89 0.47
N LEU A 21 -2.52 -1.98 1.81
CA LEU A 21 -1.44 -1.45 2.64
C LEU A 21 -1.02 -2.50 3.68
N GLY A 22 0.27 -2.81 3.76
CA GLY A 22 0.82 -3.73 4.76
C GLY A 22 1.12 -3.05 6.09
N TRP A 23 0.68 -3.60 7.22
CA TRP A 23 0.86 -2.95 8.52
C TRP A 23 2.33 -3.03 9.02
N PRO A 24 2.94 -1.89 9.41
CA PRO A 24 4.29 -1.87 9.94
C PRO A 24 4.34 -2.52 11.33
N HIS A 25 5.06 -3.64 11.42
CA HIS A 25 5.11 -4.47 12.62
C HIS A 25 6.53 -4.82 13.08
N ASN A 26 7.52 -4.80 12.19
CA ASN A 26 8.90 -5.14 12.52
C ASN A 26 9.67 -3.91 13.08
N PRO A 27 10.13 -3.93 14.34
CA PRO A 27 10.86 -2.80 14.94
C PRO A 27 12.22 -2.53 14.30
N THR A 28 12.86 -3.52 13.66
CA THR A 28 14.20 -3.33 13.07
C THR A 28 14.17 -2.55 11.76
N ASP A 29 13.03 -2.52 11.07
CA ASP A 29 12.83 -1.69 9.86
C ASP A 29 12.80 -0.20 10.22
N TRP A 30 12.35 0.13 11.44
CA TRP A 30 12.18 1.49 11.94
C TRP A 30 12.63 1.64 13.41
N PRO A 31 13.95 1.59 13.69
CA PRO A 31 14.47 1.70 15.05
C PRO A 31 13.98 2.97 15.74
N ASP A 32 13.40 2.79 16.94
CA ASP A 32 12.83 3.84 17.79
C ASP A 32 11.70 4.68 17.16
N LYS A 33 11.18 4.27 16.00
CA LYS A 33 10.20 5.04 15.22
C LYS A 33 8.96 4.25 14.81
N LEU A 34 8.88 2.97 15.14
CA LEU A 34 7.79 2.08 14.71
C LEU A 34 6.39 2.65 15.00
N ASP A 35 6.18 3.24 16.18
CA ASP A 35 4.89 3.82 16.53
C ASP A 35 4.58 5.12 15.77
N THR A 36 5.61 5.92 15.46
CA THR A 36 5.46 7.08 14.57
C THR A 36 5.04 6.63 13.17
N ILE A 37 5.64 5.56 12.66
CA ILE A 37 5.33 5.02 11.34
C ILE A 37 3.92 4.43 11.28
N ARG A 38 3.49 3.72 12.33
CA ARG A 38 2.10 3.25 12.47
C ARG A 38 1.10 4.41 12.42
N TRP A 39 1.40 5.52 13.09
CA TRP A 39 0.57 6.72 13.02
C TRP A 39 0.49 7.30 11.60
N VAL A 40 1.62 7.38 10.90
CA VAL A 40 1.68 7.85 9.49
C VAL A 40 0.85 6.94 8.57
N TYR A 41 0.90 5.62 8.76
CA TYR A 41 0.07 4.68 8.00
C TYR A 41 -1.42 4.93 8.24
N GLY A 42 -1.82 5.25 9.48
CA GLY A 42 -3.18 5.69 9.79
C GLY A 42 -3.59 6.95 9.01
N GLU A 43 -2.70 7.95 8.94
CA GLU A 43 -2.96 9.17 8.16
C GLU A 43 -3.03 8.92 6.65
N MET A 44 -2.27 7.97 6.11
CA MET A 44 -2.39 7.55 4.70
C MET A 44 -3.78 6.98 4.42
N VAL A 45 -4.26 6.07 5.27
CA VAL A 45 -5.61 5.49 5.14
C VAL A 45 -6.69 6.57 5.22
N ARG A 46 -6.55 7.53 6.15
CA ARG A 46 -7.49 8.66 6.30
C ARG A 46 -7.59 9.55 5.06
N LYS A 47 -6.52 9.64 4.26
CA LYS A 47 -6.50 10.44 3.02
C LYS A 47 -7.00 9.70 1.79
N MET A 48 -7.04 8.36 1.85
CA MET A 48 -7.57 7.51 0.78
C MET A 48 -9.08 7.21 0.94
N ALA A 49 -9.58 7.31 2.17
CA ALA A 49 -11.01 7.21 2.50
C ALA A 49 -11.76 8.49 2.10
#